data_AF-A0AAN9UP67-F1
#
_entry.id   AF-A0AAN9UP67-F1
#
_cell.length_a   1.000
_cell.length_b   1.000
_cell.length_c   1.000
_cell.angle_alpha   90.00
_cell.angle_beta   90.00
_cell.angle_gamma   90.00
#
_symmetry.space_group_name_H-M   'P 1'
#
loop_
_entity.id
_entity.type
_entity.pdbx_description
1 polymer ?
#
loop_
_entity_poly.entity_id
_entity_poly.type
_entity_poly.pdbx_seq_one_letter_code
_entity_poly.pdbx_strand_id
1 'polypeptide(L)'
;MISTTAPKKGIRINEKEVVKQFYHDLLKECQQNACKLIAKAWIKAVEPKKQSTHPYTGKDEKAPDWWPRPWGSTKDEKVRHKEPDHLLRHERLYLLVHILGLIVEPIERQHPAIQKVHLDVTKLSDLTMDALSSWFADKENPANATKQPLLKELFKLARAEERFKNEEIGRFFNARKPNE
;
A
#
# COMPACT_ATOMS: atom_id res chain seq x y z
N MET A 1 25.10 1.84 29.39
CA MET A 1 25.07 1.67 27.92
C MET A 1 24.11 2.72 27.37
N ILE A 2 24.63 3.65 26.57
CA ILE A 2 23.85 4.77 26.03
C ILE A 2 23.22 4.28 24.72
N SER A 3 21.93 3.94 24.74
CA SER A 3 21.19 3.58 23.52
C SER A 3 21.01 4.85 22.68
N THR A 4 21.92 5.07 21.74
CA THR A 4 21.84 6.14 20.76
C THR A 4 20.68 5.83 19.82
N THR A 5 19.51 6.41 20.09
CA THR A 5 18.37 6.36 19.16
C THR A 5 18.69 7.22 17.95
N ALA A 6 18.64 6.63 16.75
CA ALA A 6 18.81 7.36 15.50
C ALA A 6 17.81 8.53 15.41
N PRO A 7 18.20 9.70 14.84
CA PRO A 7 17.35 10.88 14.81
C PRO A 7 16.05 10.59 14.05
N LYS A 8 14.92 10.91 14.70
CA LYS A 8 13.58 10.89 14.09
C LYS A 8 13.56 11.94 12.97
N LYS A 9 13.69 11.53 11.71
CA LYS A 9 13.55 12.45 10.58
C LYS A 9 12.06 12.70 10.36
N GLY A 10 11.57 13.84 10.84
CA GLY A 10 10.20 14.29 10.54
C GLY A 10 10.01 14.40 9.03
N ILE A 11 8.84 14.02 8.54
CA ILE A 11 8.47 14.14 7.13
C ILE A 11 7.43 15.24 6.97
N ARG A 12 7.47 15.93 5.84
CA ARG A 12 6.45 16.90 5.47
C ARG A 12 5.41 16.22 4.62
N ILE A 13 4.17 16.19 5.10
CA ILE A 13 3.13 15.35 4.48
C ILE A 13 2.62 15.91 3.14
N ASN A 14 2.90 17.19 2.87
CA ASN A 14 2.63 17.83 1.59
C ASN A 14 3.66 17.47 0.51
N GLU A 15 4.77 16.82 0.86
CA GLU A 15 5.78 16.34 -0.10
C GLU A 15 5.38 14.95 -0.62
N LYS A 16 4.45 14.91 -1.58
CA LYS A 16 3.83 13.68 -2.10
C LYS A 16 4.83 12.58 -2.47
N GLU A 17 5.92 12.94 -3.15
CA GLU A 17 6.94 11.96 -3.57
C GLU A 17 7.73 11.38 -2.38
N VAL A 18 7.96 12.18 -1.33
CA VAL A 18 8.57 11.69 -0.09
C VAL A 18 7.62 10.73 0.62
N VAL A 19 6.34 11.08 0.74
CA VAL A 19 5.33 10.20 1.35
C VAL A 19 5.22 8.86 0.62
N LYS A 20 5.15 8.89 -0.73
CA LYS A 20 5.15 7.67 -1.55
C LYS A 20 6.41 6.82 -1.34
N GLN A 21 7.58 7.45 -1.24
CA GLN A 21 8.83 6.73 -0.97
C GLN A 21 8.80 6.03 0.40
N PHE A 22 8.25 6.68 1.43
CA PHE A 22 8.08 6.06 2.75
C PHE A 22 7.12 4.87 2.71
N TYR A 23 6.01 4.96 1.97
CA TYR A 23 5.13 3.79 1.74
C TYR A 23 5.87 2.66 1.07
N HIS A 24 6.61 2.96 0.01
CA HIS A 24 7.41 1.98 -0.71
C HIS A 24 8.41 1.29 0.21
N ASP A 25 9.17 2.05 1.02
CA ASP A 25 10.19 1.51 1.92
C ASP A 25 9.59 0.63 3.01
N LEU A 26 8.48 1.06 3.64
CA LEU A 26 7.80 0.25 4.65
C LEU A 26 7.29 -1.08 4.07
N LEU A 27 6.66 -1.04 2.90
CA LEU A 27 6.17 -2.24 2.22
C LEU A 27 7.31 -3.14 1.76
N LYS A 28 8.41 -2.56 1.25
CA LYS A 28 9.61 -3.29 0.85
C LYS A 28 10.17 -4.12 2.01
N GLU A 29 10.12 -3.60 3.23
CA GLU A 29 10.62 -4.22 4.45
C GLU A 29 9.66 -5.26 5.08
N CYS A 30 8.38 -5.27 4.69
CA CYS A 30 7.40 -6.29 5.11
C CYS A 30 7.64 -7.69 4.51
N GLN A 31 8.59 -7.84 3.58
CA GLN A 31 8.88 -9.05 2.82
C GLN A 31 7.85 -9.40 1.74
N GLN A 32 8.30 -10.21 0.77
CA GLN A 32 7.52 -10.54 -0.43
C GLN A 32 6.22 -11.32 -0.14
N ASN A 33 6.23 -12.24 0.83
CA ASN A 33 5.07 -13.08 1.13
C ASN A 33 3.95 -12.24 1.75
N ALA A 34 4.29 -11.35 2.68
CA ALA A 34 3.33 -10.37 3.19
C ALA A 34 2.80 -9.48 2.05
N CYS A 35 3.67 -8.91 1.22
CA CYS A 35 3.23 -8.06 0.10
C CYS A 35 2.28 -8.77 -0.87
N LYS A 36 2.46 -10.07 -1.12
CA LYS A 36 1.55 -10.87 -1.95
C LYS A 36 0.16 -10.98 -1.30
N LEU A 37 0.11 -11.27 -0.01
CA LEU A 37 -1.14 -11.37 0.76
C LEU A 37 -1.87 -10.02 0.80
N ILE A 38 -1.15 -8.94 1.09
CA ILE A 38 -1.67 -7.56 1.10
C ILE A 38 -2.25 -7.22 -0.28
N ALA A 39 -1.51 -7.44 -1.36
CA ALA A 39 -1.96 -7.12 -2.71
C ALA A 39 -3.23 -7.89 -3.10
N LYS A 40 -3.30 -9.19 -2.76
CA LYS A 40 -4.52 -9.98 -2.99
C LYS A 40 -5.72 -9.41 -2.24
N ALA A 41 -5.54 -9.06 -0.96
CA ALA A 41 -6.59 -8.49 -0.14
C ALA A 41 -7.06 -7.13 -0.68
N TRP A 42 -6.13 -6.24 -1.01
CA TRP A 42 -6.43 -4.89 -1.50
C TRP A 42 -7.11 -4.90 -2.86
N ILE A 43 -6.63 -5.70 -3.82
CA ILE A 43 -7.29 -5.86 -5.13
C ILE A 43 -8.73 -6.37 -4.96
N LYS A 44 -8.95 -7.34 -4.07
CA LYS A 44 -10.30 -7.87 -3.78
C LYS A 44 -11.19 -6.82 -3.10
N ALA A 45 -10.65 -5.98 -2.23
CA ALA A 45 -11.43 -4.92 -1.59
C ALA A 45 -11.84 -3.82 -2.58
N VAL A 46 -10.92 -3.41 -3.46
CA VAL A 46 -11.21 -2.42 -4.51
C VAL A 46 -12.16 -2.98 -5.57
N GLU A 47 -12.01 -4.24 -5.95
CA GLU A 47 -12.83 -4.89 -6.97
C GLU A 47 -13.27 -6.30 -6.50
N PRO A 48 -14.36 -6.44 -5.71
CA PRO A 48 -14.78 -7.73 -5.15
C PRO A 48 -15.13 -8.80 -6.21
N LYS A 49 -15.55 -8.37 -7.40
CA LYS A 49 -15.89 -9.23 -8.55
C LYS A 49 -14.78 -9.30 -9.60
N LYS A 50 -13.53 -9.01 -9.21
CA LYS A 50 -12.36 -8.89 -10.11
C LYS A 50 -12.21 -10.03 -11.11
N GLN A 51 -12.42 -11.26 -10.67
CA GLN A 51 -12.22 -12.44 -11.52
C GLN A 51 -13.27 -12.55 -12.64
N SER A 52 -14.50 -12.08 -12.44
CA SER A 52 -15.53 -12.09 -13.48
C SER A 52 -15.55 -10.81 -14.32
N THR A 53 -15.19 -9.66 -13.75
CA THR A 53 -15.24 -8.36 -14.45
C THR A 53 -13.96 -8.04 -15.21
N HIS A 54 -12.79 -8.40 -14.66
CA HIS A 54 -11.47 -8.04 -15.18
C HIS A 54 -10.50 -9.22 -15.05
N PRO A 55 -10.73 -10.35 -15.73
CA PRO A 55 -9.90 -11.54 -15.59
C PRO A 55 -8.46 -11.29 -16.09
N TYR A 56 -7.46 -11.88 -15.42
CA TYR A 56 -6.05 -11.77 -15.82
C TYR A 56 -5.74 -12.46 -17.16
N THR A 57 -6.57 -13.42 -17.59
CA THR A 57 -6.44 -14.10 -18.90
C THR A 57 -6.59 -13.14 -20.08
N GLY A 58 -7.31 -12.03 -19.89
CA GLY A 58 -7.43 -10.95 -20.88
C GLY A 58 -6.24 -9.98 -20.91
N LYS A 59 -5.17 -10.25 -20.14
CA LYS A 59 -3.95 -9.43 -20.05
C LYS A 59 -4.28 -7.96 -19.77
N ASP A 60 -3.45 -7.04 -20.27
CA ASP A 60 -3.56 -5.60 -19.98
C ASP A 60 -4.83 -4.96 -20.56
N GLU A 61 -5.45 -5.53 -21.60
CA GLU A 61 -6.70 -5.02 -22.20
C GLU A 61 -7.91 -5.15 -21.27
N LYS A 62 -7.86 -6.10 -20.33
CA LYS A 62 -8.88 -6.29 -19.29
C LYS A 62 -8.47 -5.70 -17.95
N ALA A 63 -7.40 -4.90 -17.88
CA ALA A 63 -7.05 -4.21 -16.65
C ALA A 63 -8.16 -3.20 -16.28
N PRO A 64 -8.57 -3.14 -15.01
CA PRO A 64 -9.53 -2.13 -14.58
C PRO A 64 -8.91 -0.72 -14.68
N ASP A 65 -9.75 0.29 -14.81
CA ASP A 65 -9.37 1.70 -14.96
C ASP A 65 -8.52 2.25 -13.80
N TRP A 66 -8.72 1.74 -12.58
CA TRP A 66 -7.95 2.07 -11.39
C TRP A 66 -6.56 1.41 -11.36
N TRP A 67 -6.28 0.43 -12.23
CA TRP A 67 -4.96 -0.21 -12.29
C TRP A 67 -3.89 0.84 -12.67
N PRO A 68 -2.64 0.73 -12.16
CA PRO A 68 -1.57 1.65 -12.52
C PRO A 68 -1.41 1.85 -14.02
N ARG A 69 -1.46 3.11 -14.47
CA ARG A 69 -1.07 3.46 -15.84
C ARG A 69 0.44 3.25 -16.02
N PRO A 70 0.91 2.89 -17.23
CA PRO A 70 2.34 2.90 -17.55
C PRO A 70 2.96 4.26 -17.22
N TRP A 71 4.18 4.25 -16.67
CA TRP A 71 4.92 5.46 -16.30
C TRP A 71 6.08 5.76 -17.26
N GLY A 72 6.21 4.98 -18.33
CA GLY A 72 7.20 5.18 -19.38
C GLY A 72 6.76 4.54 -20.69
N SER A 73 7.63 4.64 -21.69
CA SER A 73 7.36 4.18 -23.06
C SER A 73 7.77 2.73 -23.30
N THR A 74 8.57 2.14 -22.41
CA THR A 74 9.02 0.75 -22.56
C THR A 74 8.01 -0.23 -21.99
N LYS A 75 8.07 -1.49 -22.46
CA LYS A 75 7.20 -2.58 -22.00
C LYS A 75 7.34 -2.91 -20.51
N ASP A 76 8.45 -2.50 -19.89
CA ASP A 76 8.81 -2.81 -18.50
C ASP A 76 8.51 -1.64 -17.55
N GLU A 77 8.10 -0.48 -18.07
CA GLU A 77 7.70 0.70 -17.28
C GLU A 77 6.20 0.72 -17.00
N LYS A 78 5.67 -0.40 -16.50
CA LYS A 78 4.28 -0.57 -16.10
C LYS A 78 4.11 -1.66 -15.06
N VAL A 79 2.98 -1.64 -14.33
CA VAL A 79 2.53 -2.83 -13.59
C VAL A 79 1.73 -3.71 -14.57
N ARG A 80 2.28 -4.86 -14.95
CA ARG A 80 1.55 -5.82 -15.79
C ARG A 80 0.26 -6.27 -15.11
N HIS A 81 -0.82 -6.48 -15.87
CA HIS A 81 -2.07 -6.98 -15.32
C HIS A 81 -1.99 -8.49 -15.08
N LYS A 82 -1.37 -8.88 -13.95
CA LYS A 82 -1.20 -10.27 -13.50
C LYS A 82 -1.55 -10.42 -12.02
N GLU A 83 -1.76 -11.66 -11.60
CA GLU A 83 -1.91 -11.98 -10.18
C GLU A 83 -0.68 -11.53 -9.37
N PRO A 84 -0.87 -11.11 -8.10
CA PRO A 84 0.21 -10.62 -7.26
C PRO A 84 1.41 -11.57 -7.11
N ASP A 85 1.20 -12.88 -7.18
CA ASP A 85 2.27 -13.89 -7.10
C ASP A 85 3.16 -13.92 -8.34
N HIS A 86 2.65 -13.42 -9.48
CA HIS A 86 3.34 -13.39 -10.77
C HIS A 86 3.90 -12.02 -11.14
N LEU A 87 3.65 -11.00 -10.30
CA LEU A 87 4.28 -9.69 -10.41
C LEU A 87 5.73 -9.73 -9.91
N LEU A 88 6.58 -8.96 -10.58
CA LEU A 88 7.92 -8.66 -10.07
C LEU A 88 7.81 -7.88 -8.77
N ARG A 89 8.86 -7.92 -7.94
CA ARG A 89 8.86 -7.24 -6.64
C ARG A 89 8.53 -5.75 -6.79
N HIS A 90 9.17 -5.06 -7.74
CA HIS A 90 8.94 -3.62 -7.93
C HIS A 90 7.52 -3.31 -8.43
N GLU A 91 6.97 -4.11 -9.37
CA GLU A 91 5.59 -3.95 -9.85
C GLU A 91 4.59 -4.09 -8.69
N ARG A 92 4.80 -5.07 -7.80
CA ARG A 92 3.93 -5.30 -6.65
C ARG A 92 3.98 -4.14 -5.66
N LEU A 93 5.17 -3.64 -5.35
CA LEU A 93 5.34 -2.50 -4.45
C LEU A 93 4.69 -1.24 -5.05
N TYR A 94 4.88 -1.00 -6.35
CA TYR A 94 4.22 0.10 -7.05
C TYR A 94 2.69 -0.02 -6.97
N LEU A 95 2.15 -1.21 -7.25
CA LEU A 95 0.70 -1.46 -7.18
C LEU A 95 0.12 -1.16 -5.80
N LEU A 96 0.81 -1.59 -4.74
CA LEU A 96 0.38 -1.31 -3.37
C LEU A 96 0.41 0.19 -3.07
N VAL A 97 1.53 0.88 -3.36
CA VAL A 97 1.63 2.33 -3.16
C VAL A 97 0.56 3.08 -3.96
N HIS A 98 0.27 2.64 -5.19
CA HIS A 98 -0.77 3.21 -6.03
C HIS A 98 -2.16 3.04 -5.43
N ILE A 99 -2.54 1.83 -5.01
CA ILE A 99 -3.86 1.59 -4.39
C ILE A 99 -4.02 2.42 -3.11
N LEU A 100 -2.99 2.47 -2.25
CA LEU A 100 -3.01 3.32 -1.07
C LEU A 100 -3.21 4.79 -1.44
N GLY A 101 -2.50 5.26 -2.47
CA GLY A 101 -2.63 6.60 -3.04
C GLY A 101 -4.03 6.95 -3.51
N LEU A 102 -4.77 5.99 -4.10
CA LEU A 102 -6.17 6.19 -4.48
C LEU A 102 -7.09 6.31 -3.25
N ILE A 103 -6.80 5.58 -2.18
CA ILE A 103 -7.64 5.49 -0.98
C ILE A 103 -7.50 6.73 -0.09
N VAL A 104 -6.29 7.30 0.02
CA VAL A 104 -6.04 8.50 0.83
C VAL A 104 -6.61 9.79 0.23
N GLU A 105 -7.07 9.78 -1.02
CA GLU A 105 -7.71 10.96 -1.62
C GLU A 105 -9.07 11.26 -0.94
N PRO A 106 -9.44 12.54 -0.74
CA PRO A 106 -10.76 12.93 -0.28
C PRO A 106 -11.87 12.37 -1.17
N ILE A 107 -13.06 12.12 -0.62
CA ILE A 107 -14.15 11.45 -1.34
C ILE A 107 -14.51 12.14 -2.67
N GLU A 108 -14.37 13.46 -2.75
CA GLU A 108 -14.67 14.27 -3.94
C GLU A 108 -13.66 14.05 -5.07
N ARG A 109 -12.46 13.58 -4.74
CA ARG A 109 -11.34 13.33 -5.68
C ARG A 109 -10.96 11.87 -5.78
N GLN A 110 -11.51 11.03 -4.90
CA GLN A 110 -11.24 9.60 -4.86
C GLN A 110 -11.70 8.94 -6.15
N HIS A 111 -11.02 7.88 -6.59
CA HIS A 111 -11.41 7.16 -7.79
C HIS A 111 -12.79 6.49 -7.64
N PRO A 112 -13.68 6.48 -8.66
CA PRO A 112 -15.03 5.91 -8.55
C PRO A 112 -15.08 4.46 -8.04
N ALA A 113 -14.10 3.64 -8.43
CA ALA A 113 -13.96 2.27 -7.94
C ALA A 113 -13.83 2.20 -6.41
N ILE A 114 -13.11 3.14 -5.79
CA ILE A 114 -12.90 3.21 -4.34
C ILE A 114 -14.15 3.77 -3.65
N GLN A 115 -14.73 4.85 -4.20
CA GLN A 115 -15.96 5.45 -3.68
C GLN A 115 -17.09 4.42 -3.59
N LYS A 116 -17.27 3.61 -4.65
CA LYS A 116 -18.32 2.59 -4.76
C LYS A 116 -18.26 1.52 -3.66
N VAL A 117 -17.07 1.19 -3.18
CA VAL A 117 -16.87 0.20 -2.10
C VAL A 117 -16.72 0.85 -0.73
N HIS A 118 -16.80 2.19 -0.65
CA HIS A 118 -16.64 2.98 0.57
C HIS A 118 -15.37 2.62 1.35
N LEU A 119 -14.25 2.42 0.65
CA LEU A 119 -12.99 2.02 1.25
C LEU A 119 -12.20 3.25 1.71
N ASP A 120 -11.88 3.28 3.00
CA ASP A 120 -11.05 4.31 3.64
C ASP A 120 -9.80 3.66 4.27
N VAL A 121 -8.89 4.49 4.80
CA VAL A 121 -7.63 3.99 5.36
C VAL A 121 -7.86 3.08 6.58
N THR A 122 -8.92 3.28 7.36
CA THR A 122 -9.29 2.41 8.50
C THR A 122 -9.61 1.01 8.00
N LYS A 123 -10.55 0.90 7.06
CA LYS A 123 -11.02 -0.38 6.51
C LYS A 123 -9.88 -1.12 5.82
N LEU A 124 -9.01 -0.38 5.12
CA LEU A 124 -7.81 -0.96 4.51
C LEU A 124 -6.83 -1.51 5.56
N SER A 125 -6.66 -0.82 6.69
CA SER A 125 -5.83 -1.27 7.81
C SER A 125 -6.36 -2.56 8.42
N ASP A 126 -7.66 -2.61 8.75
CA ASP A 126 -8.28 -3.78 9.36
C ASP A 126 -8.18 -5.00 8.44
N LEU A 127 -8.55 -4.83 7.16
CA LEU A 127 -8.40 -5.85 6.14
C LEU A 127 -6.96 -6.38 6.03
N THR A 128 -5.98 -5.49 6.16
CA THR A 128 -4.56 -5.87 6.08
C THR A 128 -4.12 -6.70 7.27
N MET A 129 -4.55 -6.33 8.48
CA MET A 129 -4.25 -7.08 9.69
C MET A 129 -4.92 -8.46 9.67
N ASP A 130 -6.16 -8.53 9.19
CA ASP A 130 -6.89 -9.79 9.02
C ASP A 130 -6.20 -10.71 8.00
N ALA A 131 -5.84 -10.17 6.84
CA ALA A 131 -5.19 -10.92 5.76
C ALA A 131 -3.81 -11.47 6.14
N LEU A 132 -3.13 -10.84 7.11
CA LEU A 132 -1.81 -11.24 7.60
C LEU A 132 -1.84 -11.96 8.94
N SER A 133 -3.02 -12.14 9.55
CA SER A 133 -3.16 -12.74 10.88
C SER A 133 -2.45 -14.09 11.02
N SER A 134 -2.67 -15.02 10.08
CA SER A 134 -2.00 -16.33 10.04
C SER A 134 -0.51 -16.22 9.71
N TRP A 135 -0.12 -15.26 8.86
CA TRP A 135 1.27 -15.01 8.50
C TRP A 135 2.10 -14.51 9.69
N PHE A 136 1.52 -13.65 10.54
CA PHE A 136 2.16 -13.21 11.79
C PHE A 136 2.23 -14.32 12.85
N ALA A 137 1.24 -15.22 12.87
CA ALA A 137 1.16 -16.32 13.82
C ALA A 137 1.99 -17.56 13.42
N ASP A 138 2.70 -17.50 12.28
CA ASP A 138 3.52 -18.59 11.77
C ASP A 138 4.70 -18.88 12.71
N LYS A 139 4.60 -20.02 13.42
CA LYS A 139 5.60 -20.47 14.39
C LYS A 139 6.89 -20.97 13.73
N GLU A 140 6.84 -21.36 12.46
CA GLU A 140 8.04 -21.75 11.70
C GLU A 140 8.85 -20.51 11.29
N ASN A 141 8.19 -19.36 11.17
CA ASN A 141 8.79 -18.09 10.75
C ASN A 141 8.50 -16.96 11.75
N PRO A 142 9.02 -17.03 13.00
CA PRO A 142 8.72 -16.04 14.05
C PRO A 142 9.15 -14.61 13.71
N ALA A 143 10.08 -14.44 12.75
CA ALA A 143 10.47 -13.14 12.21
C ALA A 143 9.30 -12.38 11.55
N ASN A 144 8.25 -13.08 11.08
CA ASN A 144 7.08 -12.45 10.45
C ASN A 144 6.38 -11.48 11.41
N ALA A 145 6.20 -11.86 12.69
CA ALA A 145 5.58 -11.03 13.71
C ALA A 145 6.30 -9.68 13.90
N THR A 146 7.63 -9.65 13.70
CA THR A 146 8.43 -8.42 13.83
C THR A 146 8.11 -7.36 12.77
N LYS A 147 7.36 -7.71 11.71
CA LYS A 147 6.95 -6.80 10.65
C LYS A 147 5.64 -6.07 10.95
N GLN A 148 4.87 -6.48 11.96
CA GLN A 148 3.62 -5.82 12.33
C GLN A 148 3.79 -4.31 12.65
N PRO A 149 4.85 -3.86 13.35
CA PRO A 149 5.08 -2.43 13.59
C PRO A 149 5.28 -1.61 12.30
N LEU A 150 5.82 -2.21 11.23
CA LEU A 150 5.99 -1.52 9.95
C LEU A 150 4.65 -1.14 9.34
N LEU A 151 3.67 -2.06 9.40
CA LEU A 151 2.32 -1.81 8.91
C LEU A 151 1.56 -0.82 9.79
N LYS A 152 1.78 -0.85 11.11
CA LYS A 152 1.25 0.20 11.99
C LYS A 152 1.78 1.58 11.61
N GLU A 153 3.07 1.70 11.29
CA GLU A 153 3.65 2.97 10.83
C GLU A 153 3.13 3.37 9.44
N LEU A 154 2.95 2.40 8.53
CA LEU A 154 2.35 2.60 7.20
C LEU A 154 0.96 3.24 7.32
N PHE A 155 0.08 2.64 8.11
CA PHE A 155 -1.29 3.14 8.28
C PHE A 155 -1.35 4.42 9.10
N LYS A 156 -0.46 4.60 10.08
CA LYS A 156 -0.34 5.89 10.78
C LYS A 156 0.03 7.02 9.81
N LEU A 157 0.95 6.79 8.87
CA LEU A 157 1.29 7.76 7.84
C LEU A 157 0.14 7.96 6.84
N ALA A 158 -0.53 6.90 6.39
CA ALA A 158 -1.70 6.97 5.52
C ALA A 158 -2.85 7.79 6.13
N ARG A 159 -3.14 7.58 7.42
CA ARG A 159 -4.15 8.37 8.14
C ARG A 159 -3.76 9.83 8.26
N ALA A 160 -2.48 10.12 8.47
CA ALA A 160 -2.03 11.50 8.46
C ALA A 160 -2.19 12.13 7.07
N GLU A 161 -1.92 11.41 5.98
CA GLU A 161 -2.05 11.94 4.61
C GLU A 161 -3.52 12.20 4.28
N GLU A 162 -4.39 11.24 4.58
CA GLU A 162 -5.85 11.35 4.44
C GLU A 162 -6.38 12.61 5.16
N ARG A 163 -6.02 12.78 6.44
CA ARG A 163 -6.42 13.95 7.24
C ARG A 163 -5.86 15.26 6.71
N PHE A 164 -4.62 15.27 6.22
CA PHE A 164 -4.03 16.45 5.60
C PHE A 164 -4.76 16.84 4.32
N LYS A 165 -5.13 15.87 3.48
CA LYS A 165 -5.86 16.10 2.24
C LYS A 165 -7.32 16.52 2.47
N ASN A 166 -7.92 16.09 3.58
CA ASN A 166 -9.21 16.56 4.07
C ASN A 166 -9.13 17.89 4.84
N GLU A 167 -7.96 18.54 4.87
CA GLU A 167 -7.74 19.83 5.53
C GLU A 167 -7.94 19.81 7.07
N GLU A 168 -7.90 18.62 7.70
CA GLU A 168 -8.11 18.45 9.14
C GLU A 168 -6.85 18.71 9.98
N ILE A 169 -5.66 18.60 9.38
CA ILE A 169 -4.36 18.78 10.06
C ILE A 169 -3.39 19.62 9.24
N GLY A 170 -2.42 20.22 9.94
CA GLY A 170 -1.30 20.95 9.34
C GLY A 170 -0.27 20.04 8.64
N ARG A 171 0.80 20.66 8.12
CA ARG A 171 1.76 20.03 7.17
C ARG A 171 2.81 19.09 7.77
N PHE A 172 2.93 18.98 9.09
CA PHE A 172 4.05 18.30 9.75
C PHE A 172 3.63 16.95 10.35
N PHE A 173 4.36 15.87 10.01
CA PHE A 173 4.14 14.54 10.58
C PHE A 173 5.47 13.87 10.96
N ASN A 174 5.55 13.27 12.15
CA ASN A 174 6.74 12.54 12.60
C ASN A 174 6.60 11.04 12.27
N ALA A 175 7.28 10.61 11.20
CA ALA A 175 7.40 9.20 10.81
C ALA A 175 8.73 8.58 11.28
N ARG A 176 8.78 7.25 11.44
CA ARG A 176 10.04 6.48 11.59
C ARG A 176 10.40 5.79 10.29
N LYS A 177 11.68 5.86 9.89
CA LYS A 177 12.21 4.97 8.85
C LYS A 177 12.30 3.53 9.38
N PRO A 178 11.99 2.51 8.58
CA PRO A 178 12.41 1.15 8.88
C PRO A 178 13.95 1.05 8.79
N ASN A 179 14.56 0.30 9.71
CA ASN A 179 16.02 0.17 9.83
C ASN A 179 16.65 -0.29 8.50
N GLU A 180 17.72 0.40 8.08
CA GLU A 180 18.64 -0.03 6.99
C GLU A 180 19.37 -1.33 7.33
#